data_AF-A0A7Y9ZA98-F1
#
_entry.id   AF-A0A7Y9ZA98-F1
#
_cell.length_a   1.000
_cell.length_b   1.000
_cell.length_c   1.000
_cell.angle_alpha   90.00
_cell.angle_beta   90.00
_cell.angle_gamma   90.00
#
_symmetry.space_group_name_H-M   'P 1'
#
loop_
_entity.id
_entity.type
_entity.pdbx_description
1 polymer ?
#
loop_
_entity_poly.entity_id
_entity_poly.type
_entity_poly.pdbx_seq_one_letter_code
_entity_poly.pdbx_strand_id
1 'polypeptide(L)'
;MIQRGTMRQADIHLHRSAARDDLGPVLVARKWTYTSMVIELTMPRWAPESESTAVDLLAAATEPTRWRILATLASAGTRCACEIEPVADVAPNVLSYHLKVLREVGLVTSARRGKWIDYTIADDAAARLAMALPTALPGTMRDLP
;
A
#
# COMPACT_ATOMS: atom_id res chain seq x y z
N MET A 1 70.50 20.91 1.21
CA MET A 1 70.69 20.99 2.67
C MET A 1 69.73 19.99 3.32
N ILE A 2 70.24 18.78 3.54
CA ILE A 2 69.92 17.85 4.64
C ILE A 2 68.46 17.31 4.67
N GLN A 3 68.11 16.34 3.82
CA GLN A 3 68.06 14.90 4.14
C GLN A 3 68.81 14.44 5.41
N ARG A 4 68.05 13.99 6.41
CA ARG A 4 68.38 13.04 7.51
C ARG A 4 67.02 12.55 8.04
N GLY A 5 66.78 11.29 8.40
CA GLY A 5 67.59 10.08 8.46
C GLY A 5 66.60 8.97 8.84
N THR A 6 66.65 7.81 8.19
CA THR A 6 67.45 6.61 8.56
C THR A 6 66.66 5.60 9.39
N MET A 7 66.56 4.38 8.83
CA MET A 7 66.65 3.06 9.48
C MET A 7 65.65 2.71 10.59
N ARG A 8 65.23 1.47 10.83
CA ARG A 8 65.49 0.10 10.33
C ARG A 8 64.28 -0.69 10.87
N GLN A 9 63.60 -1.46 10.03
CA GLN A 9 63.70 -2.92 10.02
C GLN A 9 63.46 -3.59 11.38
N ALA A 10 62.24 -4.10 11.56
CA ALA A 10 61.96 -5.24 12.41
C ALA A 10 61.10 -6.20 11.59
N ASP A 11 61.72 -7.31 11.19
CA ASP A 11 61.06 -8.52 10.70
C ASP A 11 60.03 -9.01 11.71
N ILE A 12 58.91 -9.55 11.24
CA ILE A 12 58.31 -10.78 11.76
C ILE A 12 57.36 -11.31 10.67
N HIS A 13 57.65 -12.54 10.26
CA HIS A 13 56.87 -13.36 9.35
C HIS A 13 55.39 -13.42 9.75
N LEU A 14 54.48 -13.14 8.80
CA LEU A 14 53.10 -13.58 8.92
C LEU A 14 52.80 -14.64 7.86
N HIS A 15 52.53 -15.84 8.38
CA HIS A 15 52.05 -17.00 7.65
C HIS A 15 50.77 -16.71 6.85
N ARG A 16 50.72 -17.31 5.65
CA ARG A 16 49.52 -17.69 4.91
C ARG A 16 48.49 -18.37 5.85
N SER A 17 47.29 -17.81 5.97
CA SER A 17 45.98 -18.51 6.05
C SER A 17 44.88 -17.46 6.29
N ALA A 18 44.08 -17.12 5.28
CA ALA A 18 42.73 -17.66 5.06
C ALA A 18 41.65 -17.09 6.02
N ALA A 19 40.54 -16.69 5.39
CA ALA A 19 39.24 -16.30 5.96
C ALA A 19 39.11 -14.85 6.44
N ARG A 20 38.37 -14.08 5.64
CA ARG A 20 37.81 -12.75 5.93
C ARG A 20 36.81 -12.85 7.11
N ASP A 21 37.18 -12.37 8.29
CA ASP A 21 36.71 -11.12 8.94
C ASP A 21 35.45 -10.48 8.30
N ASP A 22 34.39 -10.03 8.99
CA ASP A 22 34.24 -9.64 10.39
C ASP A 22 32.75 -9.48 10.78
N LEU A 23 32.51 -9.65 12.09
CA LEU A 23 31.36 -9.17 12.85
C LEU A 23 31.48 -7.65 13.08
N GLY A 24 30.38 -6.88 12.98
CA GLY A 24 30.27 -5.65 13.76
C GLY A 24 29.32 -4.56 13.20
N PRO A 25 28.54 -3.87 14.06
CA PRO A 25 27.36 -3.11 13.66
C PRO A 25 27.61 -1.60 13.48
N VAL A 26 26.49 -0.89 13.22
CA VAL A 26 26.22 0.55 13.35
C VAL A 26 26.06 1.30 12.01
N LEU A 27 24.79 1.33 11.59
CA LEU A 27 24.04 2.49 11.09
C LEU A 27 24.84 3.55 10.29
N VAL A 28 24.61 3.64 8.98
CA VAL A 28 24.24 4.92 8.35
C VAL A 28 23.34 4.66 7.12
N ALA A 29 22.10 5.09 7.28
CA ALA A 29 21.23 5.76 6.31
C ALA A 29 21.39 5.48 4.80
N ARG A 30 20.25 5.01 4.26
CA ARG A 30 19.54 5.60 3.09
C ARG A 30 20.30 5.61 1.77
N LYS A 31 19.81 4.81 0.82
CA LYS A 31 19.04 5.27 -0.35
C LYS A 31 18.53 4.02 -1.08
N TRP A 32 17.22 3.82 -1.10
CA TRP A 32 16.63 2.80 -1.96
C TRP A 32 16.78 3.29 -3.41
N THR A 33 17.87 2.90 -4.05
CA THR A 33 18.00 2.93 -5.52
C THR A 33 18.07 1.49 -5.97
N TYR A 34 16.90 1.02 -6.39
CA TYR A 34 16.63 -0.28 -6.94
C TYR A 34 17.34 -0.41 -8.29
N THR A 35 18.54 -0.97 -8.29
CA THR A 35 19.22 -1.43 -9.50
C THR A 35 19.94 -2.72 -9.18
N SER A 36 19.50 -3.79 -9.84
CA SER A 36 20.15 -5.10 -9.93
C SER A 36 20.02 -6.03 -8.73
N MET A 37 18.83 -6.63 -8.61
CA MET A 37 18.75 -8.04 -8.28
C MET A 37 17.69 -8.66 -9.20
N VAL A 38 18.15 -9.44 -10.18
CA VAL A 38 17.28 -10.33 -10.95
C VAL A 38 16.88 -11.43 -9.98
N ILE A 39 15.77 -11.23 -9.29
CA ILE A 39 15.07 -12.36 -8.69
C ILE A 39 14.32 -12.96 -9.86
N GLU A 40 14.69 -14.17 -10.30
CA GLU A 40 13.76 -15.04 -11.02
C GLU A 40 12.59 -15.33 -10.05
N LEU A 41 11.71 -14.35 -9.89
CA LEU A 41 10.39 -14.56 -9.34
C LEU A 41 9.67 -15.33 -10.44
N THR A 42 9.67 -16.66 -10.33
CA THR A 42 8.57 -17.44 -10.89
C THR A 42 7.31 -16.96 -10.18
N MET A 43 6.76 -15.85 -10.67
CA MET A 43 5.49 -15.29 -10.23
C MET A 43 4.47 -16.40 -10.45
N PRO A 44 3.83 -16.94 -9.41
CA PRO A 44 2.79 -17.92 -9.65
C PRO A 44 1.71 -17.19 -10.48
N ARG A 45 1.32 -17.81 -11.60
CA ARG A 45 0.20 -17.37 -12.47
C ARG A 45 -1.13 -17.62 -11.74
N TRP A 46 -1.24 -17.18 -10.50
CA TRP A 46 -2.46 -17.26 -9.73
C TRP A 46 -3.02 -15.84 -9.71
N ALA A 47 -3.90 -15.59 -10.66
CA ALA A 47 -5.08 -14.84 -10.36
C ALA A 47 -6.18 -15.51 -11.17
N PRO A 48 -7.16 -16.19 -10.55
CA PRO A 48 -8.39 -16.49 -11.29
C PRO A 48 -8.95 -15.16 -11.80
N GLU A 49 -9.57 -15.13 -12.98
CA GLU A 49 -10.12 -13.91 -13.57
C GLU A 49 -11.07 -13.15 -12.60
N SER A 50 -11.67 -13.87 -11.64
CA SER A 50 -12.50 -13.33 -10.56
C SER A 50 -11.77 -12.55 -9.46
N GLU A 51 -10.46 -12.70 -9.31
CA GLU A 51 -9.67 -11.96 -8.31
C GLU A 51 -9.51 -10.48 -8.69
N SER A 52 -9.50 -10.18 -10.00
CA SER A 52 -9.42 -8.81 -10.52
C SER A 52 -10.49 -7.91 -9.92
N THR A 53 -11.74 -8.37 -9.90
CA THR A 53 -12.87 -7.58 -9.41
C THR A 53 -12.83 -7.34 -7.90
N ALA A 54 -12.39 -8.33 -7.12
CA ALA A 54 -12.24 -8.18 -5.67
C ALA A 54 -11.10 -7.21 -5.32
N VAL A 55 -9.96 -7.34 -6.01
CA VAL A 55 -8.81 -6.46 -5.86
C VAL A 55 -9.16 -5.03 -6.27
N ASP A 56 -9.86 -4.83 -7.38
CA ASP A 56 -10.30 -3.50 -7.84
C ASP A 56 -11.25 -2.83 -6.85
N LEU A 57 -12.19 -3.59 -6.29
CA LEU A 57 -13.11 -3.09 -5.27
C LEU A 57 -12.37 -2.62 -4.01
N LEU A 58 -11.43 -3.43 -3.52
CA LEU A 58 -10.62 -3.12 -2.34
C LEU A 58 -9.64 -1.96 -2.61
N ALA A 59 -9.01 -1.92 -3.78
CA ALA A 59 -8.14 -0.82 -4.19
C ALA A 59 -8.92 0.51 -4.31
N ALA A 60 -10.16 0.45 -4.80
CA ALA A 60 -11.05 1.61 -4.79
C ALA A 60 -11.41 2.02 -3.35
N ALA A 61 -11.74 1.09 -2.45
CA ALA A 61 -12.10 1.44 -1.08
C ALA A 61 -10.92 2.02 -0.28
N THR A 62 -9.71 1.49 -0.44
CA THR A 62 -8.56 1.73 0.47
C THR A 62 -7.79 3.03 0.20
N GLU A 63 -8.12 3.78 -0.86
CA GLU A 63 -7.49 5.09 -1.06
C GLU A 63 -8.02 6.10 -0.02
N PRO A 64 -7.13 6.89 0.62
CA PRO A 64 -7.51 7.71 1.78
C PRO A 64 -8.70 8.65 1.55
N THR A 65 -8.75 9.31 0.40
CA THR A 65 -9.82 10.27 0.05
C THR A 65 -11.14 9.53 -0.13
N ARG A 66 -11.15 8.44 -0.91
CA ARG A 66 -12.32 7.57 -1.09
C ARG A 66 -12.80 6.98 0.23
N TRP A 67 -11.90 6.56 1.11
CA TRP A 67 -12.28 6.07 2.43
C TRP A 67 -12.99 7.14 3.28
N ARG A 68 -12.50 8.39 3.27
CA ARG A 68 -13.18 9.51 3.96
C ARG A 68 -14.57 9.78 3.39
N ILE A 69 -14.71 9.75 2.06
CA ILE A 69 -16.01 9.90 1.39
C ILE A 69 -16.97 8.79 1.84
N LEU A 70 -16.52 7.54 1.80
CA LEU A 70 -17.32 6.38 2.23
C LEU A 70 -17.73 6.50 3.71
N ALA A 71 -16.81 6.85 4.61
CA ALA A 71 -17.09 7.06 6.03
C ALA A 71 -18.10 8.20 6.26
N THR A 72 -18.00 9.27 5.48
CA THR A 72 -18.94 10.39 5.54
C THR A 72 -20.33 9.95 5.11
N LEU A 73 -20.45 9.27 3.98
CA LEU A 73 -21.75 8.78 3.49
C LEU A 73 -22.35 7.71 4.40
N ALA A 74 -21.53 6.84 5.01
CA ALA A 74 -21.99 5.84 5.95
C ALA A 74 -22.55 6.45 7.25
N SER A 75 -21.96 7.54 7.73
CA SER A 75 -22.39 8.20 8.97
C SER A 75 -23.50 9.23 8.78
N ALA A 76 -23.46 9.98 7.67
CA ALA A 76 -24.36 11.09 7.40
C ALA A 76 -25.51 10.72 6.44
N GLY A 77 -25.43 9.57 5.77
CA GLY A 77 -26.37 9.15 4.72
C GLY A 77 -26.12 9.87 3.39
N THR A 78 -27.19 10.04 2.61
CA THR A 78 -27.15 10.65 1.27
C THR A 78 -26.68 12.12 1.31
N ARG A 79 -25.69 12.48 0.50
CA ARG A 79 -25.12 13.85 0.44
C ARG A 79 -24.79 14.29 -0.97
N CYS A 80 -24.89 15.59 -1.25
CA CYS A 80 -24.41 16.15 -2.51
C CYS A 80 -22.87 16.19 -2.55
N ALA A 81 -22.30 16.28 -3.76
CA ALA A 81 -20.84 16.53 -3.90
C ALA A 81 -20.38 17.78 -3.12
N CYS A 82 -21.22 18.82 -3.06
CA CYS A 82 -20.96 20.04 -2.30
C CYS A 82 -20.83 19.84 -0.78
N GLU A 83 -21.51 18.85 -0.22
CA GLU A 83 -21.46 18.52 1.21
C GLU A 83 -20.30 17.57 1.52
N ILE A 84 -19.81 16.84 0.51
CA ILE A 84 -18.69 15.89 0.62
C ILE A 84 -17.35 16.62 0.45
N GLU A 85 -17.29 17.68 -0.36
CA GLU A 85 -16.07 18.43 -0.67
C GLU A 85 -15.29 18.88 0.58
N PRO A 86 -15.91 19.45 1.63
CA PRO A 86 -15.18 19.95 2.80
C PRO A 86 -14.46 18.86 3.60
N VAL A 87 -14.95 17.61 3.55
CA VAL A 87 -14.37 16.47 4.29
C VAL A 87 -13.37 15.68 3.46
N ALA A 88 -13.44 15.78 2.13
CA ALA A 88 -12.53 15.10 1.23
C ALA A 88 -11.17 15.80 1.14
N ASP A 89 -11.11 17.11 1.42
CA ASP A 89 -9.90 17.95 1.37
C ASP A 89 -9.18 17.88 0.01
N VAL A 90 -9.96 17.93 -1.08
CA VAL A 90 -9.48 17.91 -2.46
C VAL A 90 -10.26 18.88 -3.32
N ALA A 91 -9.67 19.31 -4.44
CA ALA A 91 -10.34 20.17 -5.40
C ALA A 91 -11.59 19.50 -6.03
N PRO A 92 -12.62 20.28 -6.45
CA PRO A 92 -13.87 19.74 -7.00
C PRO A 92 -13.73 18.76 -8.17
N ASN A 93 -12.74 19.00 -9.06
CA ASN A 93 -12.46 18.12 -10.20
C ASN A 93 -11.91 16.76 -9.75
N VAL A 94 -11.05 16.75 -8.73
CA VAL A 94 -10.49 15.55 -8.11
C VAL A 94 -11.58 14.79 -7.35
N LEU A 95 -12.42 15.50 -6.58
CA LEU A 95 -13.57 14.88 -5.90
C LEU A 95 -14.49 14.15 -6.88
N SER A 96 -14.81 14.79 -8.01
CA SER A 96 -15.65 14.19 -9.06
C SER A 96 -15.03 12.91 -9.63
N TYR A 97 -13.70 12.85 -9.73
CA TYR A 97 -12.98 11.64 -10.12
C TYR A 97 -13.11 10.53 -9.06
N HIS A 98 -12.88 10.82 -7.78
CA HIS A 98 -13.04 9.81 -6.71
C HIS A 98 -14.48 9.26 -6.66
N LEU A 99 -15.48 10.13 -6.79
CA LEU A 99 -16.90 9.73 -6.84
C LEU A 99 -17.23 8.92 -8.09
N LYS A 100 -16.58 9.20 -9.24
CA LYS A 100 -16.72 8.38 -10.44
C LYS A 100 -16.15 6.98 -10.22
N VAL A 101 -14.92 6.86 -9.70
CA VAL A 101 -14.27 5.57 -9.40
C VAL A 101 -15.14 4.74 -8.45
N LEU A 102 -15.63 5.34 -7.36
CA LEU A 102 -16.50 4.64 -6.40
C LEU A 102 -17.81 4.15 -7.04
N ARG A 103 -18.37 4.88 -8.00
CA ARG A 103 -19.57 4.44 -8.75
C ARG A 103 -19.25 3.31 -9.73
N GLU A 104 -18.10 3.36 -10.39
CA GLU A 104 -17.68 2.34 -11.36
C GLU A 104 -17.47 0.98 -10.68
N VAL A 105 -16.90 0.97 -9.47
CA VAL A 105 -16.83 -0.25 -8.64
C VAL A 105 -18.12 -0.53 -7.88
N GLY A 106 -19.14 0.32 -8.00
CA GLY A 106 -20.46 0.15 -7.38
C GLY A 106 -20.48 0.24 -5.86
N LEU A 107 -19.54 0.92 -5.21
CA LEU A 107 -19.58 1.16 -3.75
C LEU A 107 -20.54 2.30 -3.37
N VAL A 108 -20.82 3.20 -4.31
CA VAL A 108 -21.78 4.29 -4.14
C VAL A 108 -22.74 4.35 -5.32
N THR A 109 -23.96 4.79 -5.05
CA THR A 109 -24.97 5.12 -6.05
C THR A 109 -25.12 6.64 -6.16
N SER A 110 -25.75 7.12 -7.23
CA SER A 110 -26.01 8.55 -7.42
C SER A 110 -27.42 8.81 -7.93
N ALA A 111 -28.07 9.83 -7.39
CA ALA A 111 -29.39 10.29 -7.83
C ALA A 111 -29.34 11.79 -8.15
N ARG A 112 -29.97 12.20 -9.25
CA ARG A 112 -30.03 13.61 -9.63
C ARG A 112 -31.18 14.32 -8.91
N ARG A 113 -30.88 15.38 -8.18
CA ARG A 113 -31.84 16.26 -7.49
C ARG A 113 -31.75 17.66 -8.07
N GLY A 114 -32.49 17.89 -9.16
CA GLY A 114 -32.47 19.14 -9.92
C GLY A 114 -31.10 19.39 -10.57
N LYS A 115 -30.39 20.42 -10.09
CA LYS A 115 -29.04 20.75 -10.55
C LYS A 115 -27.92 19.97 -9.85
N TRP A 116 -28.25 19.31 -8.73
CA TRP A 116 -27.28 18.60 -7.89
C TRP A 116 -27.34 17.09 -8.14
N ILE A 117 -26.24 16.42 -7.81
CA ILE A 117 -26.16 14.96 -7.77
C ILE A 117 -25.86 14.58 -6.33
N ASP A 118 -26.76 13.78 -5.75
CA ASP A 118 -26.59 13.21 -4.43
C ASP A 118 -25.99 11.81 -4.55
N TYR A 119 -25.17 11.44 -3.58
CA TYR A 119 -24.47 10.16 -3.49
C TYR A 119 -24.87 9.44 -2.22
N THR A 120 -24.97 8.11 -2.29
CA THR A 120 -25.31 7.23 -1.17
C THR A 120 -24.43 5.99 -1.24
N ILE A 121 -24.09 5.38 -0.11
CA ILE A 121 -23.49 4.03 -0.09
C ILE A 121 -24.47 3.06 -0.77
N ALA A 122 -23.96 2.16 -1.63
CA ALA A 122 -24.79 1.11 -2.20
C ALA A 122 -25.20 0.10 -1.13
N ASP A 123 -26.45 -0.37 -1.14
CA ASP A 123 -27.01 -1.24 -0.10
C ASP A 123 -26.19 -2.55 0.10
N ASP A 124 -25.57 -3.05 -0.98
CA ASP A 124 -24.76 -4.25 -0.98
C ASP A 124 -23.25 -4.01 -0.79
N ALA A 125 -22.81 -2.74 -0.65
CA ALA A 125 -21.40 -2.37 -0.63
C ALA A 125 -20.63 -3.06 0.52
N ALA A 126 -21.21 -3.09 1.71
CA ALA A 126 -20.59 -3.72 2.88
C ALA A 126 -20.43 -5.24 2.69
N ALA A 127 -21.45 -5.91 2.18
CA ALA A 127 -21.41 -7.33 1.89
C ALA A 127 -20.36 -7.66 0.83
N ARG A 128 -20.27 -6.85 -0.24
CA ARG A 128 -19.29 -7.02 -1.31
C ARG A 128 -17.86 -6.80 -0.86
N LEU A 129 -17.61 -5.81 -0.01
CA LEU A 129 -16.29 -5.59 0.59
C LEU A 129 -15.89 -6.76 1.50
N ALA A 130 -16.82 -7.29 2.29
CA ALA A 130 -16.56 -8.46 3.12
C ALA A 130 -16.25 -9.72 2.28
N MET A 131 -17.01 -9.95 1.21
CA MET A 131 -16.77 -11.07 0.29
C MET A 131 -15.49 -10.94 -0.53
N ALA A 132 -15.00 -9.71 -0.75
CA ALA A 132 -13.75 -9.46 -1.47
C ALA A 132 -12.50 -9.86 -0.67
N LEU A 133 -12.61 -9.98 0.65
CA LEU A 133 -11.50 -10.46 1.47
C LEU A 133 -11.30 -11.96 1.25
N PRO A 134 -10.05 -12.43 1.08
CA PRO A 134 -9.74 -13.85 0.95
C PRO A 134 -9.93 -14.56 2.30
N THR A 135 -11.19 -14.80 2.66
CA THR A 135 -11.57 -15.30 3.98
C THR A 135 -11.56 -16.83 3.98
N ALA A 136 -10.37 -17.40 3.81
CA ALA A 136 -10.06 -18.69 4.39
C ALA A 136 -9.24 -18.40 5.65
N LEU A 137 -9.90 -18.19 6.79
CA LEU A 137 -9.19 -18.21 8.07
C LEU A 137 -8.78 -19.67 8.33
N PRO A 138 -7.49 -20.05 8.27
CA PRO A 138 -7.08 -21.36 8.73
C PRO A 138 -7.37 -21.44 10.23
N GLY A 139 -8.32 -22.30 10.60
CA GLY A 139 -8.59 -22.70 11.97
C GLY A 139 -8.95 -21.55 12.91
N THR A 140 -10.24 -21.31 13.13
CA THR A 140 -10.63 -20.94 14.49
C THR A 140 -10.37 -22.18 15.34
N MET A 141 -9.21 -22.19 16.01
CA MET A 141 -8.85 -23.12 17.08
C MET A 141 -9.83 -22.88 18.26
N ARG A 142 -11.10 -23.25 18.07
CA ARG A 142 -12.17 -23.17 19.05
C ARG A 142 -12.55 -24.55 19.59
N ASP A 143 -11.76 -25.56 19.23
CA ASP A 143 -11.76 -26.90 19.81
C ASP A 143 -10.39 -27.16 20.44
N LEU A 144 -10.20 -26.74 21.69
CA LEU A 144 -9.19 -27.31 22.59
C LEU A 144 -9.95 -27.78 23.83
N PRO A 145 -9.72 -29.01 24.31
CA PRO A 145 -10.57 -29.70 25.28
C PRO A 145 -10.53 -29.09 26.68
#